data_AF-A0A7C1DSP7-F1
#
_entry.id   AF-A0A7C1DSP7-F1
#
_cell.length_a   1.000
_cell.length_b   1.000
_cell.length_c   1.000
_cell.angle_alpha   90.00
_cell.angle_beta   90.00
_cell.angle_gamma   90.00
#
_symmetry.space_group_name_H-M   'P 1'
#
loop_
_entity.id
_entity.type
_entity.pdbx_description
1 polymer ?
#
loop_
_entity_poly.entity_id
_entity_poly.type
_entity_poly.pdbx_seq_one_letter_code
_entity_poly.pdbx_strand_id
1 'polypeptide(L)'
;AWVIGDKRDYICAVMCIDYSVVGKWADEKKLNYTSYHELSQKAEVYDLVQKQIEEANKDLPEPARIYRFVNLYKVFDADDEELTRTSKLRRGFVEKRYKDIVDALYLDSDTVYMDTTITYEDGREQRIKTDLGIRTIPV
;
A
#
# COMPACT_ATOMS: atom_id res chain seq x y z
N ALA A 1 6.75 -2.87 1.52
CA ALA A 1 5.78 -2.29 2.46
C ALA A 1 6.43 -1.15 3.24
N TRP A 2 5.63 -0.21 3.72
CA TRP A 2 6.03 0.89 4.59
C TRP A 2 5.18 0.86 5.86
N VAL A 3 5.83 0.66 7.01
CA VAL A 3 5.18 0.62 8.33
C VAL A 3 5.34 1.96 9.04
N ILE A 4 4.25 2.44 9.63
CA ILE A 4 4.06 3.76 10.23
C ILE A 4 3.55 3.57 11.66
N GLY A 5 4.07 4.34 12.61
CA GLY A 5 3.70 4.18 14.02
C GLY A 5 4.48 5.05 15.01
N ASP A 6 5.54 5.73 14.57
CA ASP A 6 6.28 6.64 15.45
C ASP A 6 5.37 7.78 15.93
N LYS A 7 5.22 7.88 17.26
CA LYS A 7 4.36 8.87 17.94
C LYS A 7 2.89 8.83 17.48
N ARG A 8 2.38 7.63 17.16
CA ARG A 8 0.98 7.38 16.79
C ARG A 8 0.36 6.36 17.74
N ASP A 9 -0.97 6.35 17.82
CA ASP A 9 -1.70 5.49 18.76
C ASP A 9 -1.63 3.99 18.39
N TYR A 10 -1.40 3.68 17.12
CA TYR A 10 -1.29 2.32 16.61
C TYR A 10 -0.40 2.24 15.35
N ILE A 11 0.01 1.02 15.01
CA ILE A 11 0.82 0.74 13.83
C ILE A 11 -0.07 0.60 12.60
N CYS A 12 0.29 1.28 11.52
CA CYS A 12 -0.33 1.17 10.21
C CYS A 12 0.66 0.70 9.15
N ALA A 13 0.15 0.18 8.03
CA ALA A 13 0.99 -0.24 6.92
C ALA A 13 0.46 0.21 5.55
N VAL A 14 1.38 0.67 4.70
CA VAL A 14 1.16 0.84 3.26
C VAL A 14 1.82 -0.34 2.54
N MET A 15 1.01 -1.15 1.89
CA MET A 15 1.42 -2.43 1.29
C MET A 15 1.63 -2.27 -0.21
N CYS A 16 2.75 -2.76 -0.73
CA CYS A 16 2.94 -2.96 -2.16
C CYS A 16 2.89 -4.46 -2.40
N ILE A 17 2.00 -4.91 -3.27
CA ILE A 17 1.96 -6.32 -3.68
C ILE A 17 3.18 -6.65 -4.55
N ASP A 18 3.60 -7.90 -4.51
CA ASP A 18 4.48 -8.46 -5.54
C ASP A 18 3.63 -8.81 -6.76
N TYR A 19 3.87 -8.12 -7.87
CA TYR A 19 3.02 -8.23 -9.05
C TYR A 19 3.05 -9.64 -9.66
N SER A 20 4.22 -10.26 -9.70
CA SER A 20 4.39 -11.58 -10.31
C SER A 20 3.74 -12.68 -9.46
N VAL A 21 3.91 -12.61 -8.14
CA VAL A 21 3.33 -13.59 -7.21
C VAL A 21 1.82 -13.44 -7.12
N VAL A 22 1.33 -12.21 -6.90
CA VAL A 22 -0.11 -11.96 -6.77
C VAL A 22 -0.83 -12.10 -8.10
N GLY A 23 -0.17 -11.76 -9.22
CA GLY A 23 -0.71 -11.97 -10.57
C GLY A 23 -0.98 -13.45 -10.84
N LYS A 24 0.00 -14.33 -10.58
CA LYS A 24 -0.20 -15.77 -10.71
C LYS A 24 -1.34 -16.30 -9.84
N TRP A 25 -1.41 -15.85 -8.58
CA TRP A 25 -2.51 -16.22 -7.67
C TRP A 25 -3.88 -15.75 -8.20
N ALA A 26 -3.94 -14.57 -8.81
CA ALA A 26 -5.15 -14.00 -9.38
C ALA A 26 -5.59 -14.78 -10.64
N ASP A 27 -4.65 -15.18 -11.48
CA ASP A 27 -4.89 -15.99 -12.68
C ASP A 27 -5.47 -17.37 -12.32
N GLU A 28 -4.92 -18.03 -11.29
CA GLU A 28 -5.44 -19.30 -10.75
C GLU A 28 -6.89 -19.16 -10.26
N LYS A 29 -7.26 -17.97 -9.76
CA LYS A 29 -8.62 -17.61 -9.33
C LYS A 29 -9.48 -17.02 -10.45
N LYS A 30 -8.96 -16.92 -11.68
CA LYS A 30 -9.65 -16.35 -12.85
C LYS A 30 -10.10 -14.90 -12.64
N LEU A 31 -9.32 -14.12 -11.89
CA LEU A 31 -9.58 -12.70 -11.70
C LEU A 31 -9.08 -11.92 -12.92
N ASN A 32 -9.93 -11.10 -13.52
CA ASN A 32 -9.55 -10.25 -14.65
C ASN A 32 -8.87 -8.97 -14.17
N TYR A 33 -7.65 -8.70 -14.62
CA TYR A 33 -6.92 -7.45 -14.40
C TYR A 33 -6.02 -7.18 -15.61
N THR A 34 -5.67 -5.92 -15.84
CA THR A 34 -4.80 -5.51 -16.95
C THR A 34 -3.54 -4.78 -16.50
N SER A 35 -3.46 -4.43 -15.21
CA SER A 35 -2.34 -3.67 -14.66
C SER A 35 -2.09 -3.98 -13.18
N TYR A 36 -0.92 -3.58 -12.68
CA TYR A 36 -0.59 -3.57 -11.26
C TYR A 36 -1.64 -2.81 -10.45
N HIS A 37 -1.98 -1.60 -10.92
CA HIS A 37 -2.92 -0.72 -10.25
C HIS A 37 -4.27 -1.43 -10.06
N GLU A 38 -4.87 -1.94 -11.13
CA GLU A 38 -6.13 -2.68 -11.05
C GLU A 38 -6.05 -3.89 -10.13
N LEU A 39 -4.96 -4.68 -10.23
CA LEU A 39 -4.80 -5.87 -9.40
C LEU A 39 -4.67 -5.52 -7.92
N SER A 40 -3.84 -4.54 -7.58
CA SER A 40 -3.59 -4.11 -6.19
C SER A 40 -4.85 -3.62 -5.47
N GLN A 41 -5.81 -3.09 -6.24
CA GLN A 41 -7.05 -2.53 -5.71
C GLN A 41 -8.23 -3.51 -5.69
N LYS A 42 -8.05 -4.76 -6.15
CA LYS A 42 -9.10 -5.77 -6.07
C LYS A 42 -9.42 -6.14 -4.62
N ALA A 43 -10.71 -6.28 -4.32
CA ALA A 43 -11.17 -6.71 -3.01
C ALA A 43 -10.55 -8.05 -2.59
N GLU A 44 -10.41 -8.99 -3.53
CA GLU A 44 -9.82 -10.30 -3.29
C GLU A 44 -8.32 -10.19 -2.94
N VAL A 45 -7.61 -9.21 -3.51
CA VAL A 45 -6.20 -8.96 -3.18
C VAL A 45 -6.07 -8.28 -1.81
N TYR A 46 -6.99 -7.38 -1.47
CA TYR A 46 -7.05 -6.88 -0.10
C TYR A 46 -7.35 -8.00 0.91
N ASP A 47 -8.26 -8.93 0.60
CA ASP A 47 -8.54 -10.11 1.46
C ASP A 47 -7.28 -10.97 1.64
N LEU A 48 -6.55 -11.20 0.55
CA LEU A 48 -5.29 -11.94 0.57
C LEU A 48 -4.26 -11.26 1.49
N VAL A 49 -4.04 -9.96 1.30
CA VAL A 49 -3.05 -9.18 2.10
C VAL A 49 -3.48 -9.12 3.56
N GLN A 50 -4.76 -8.87 3.84
CA GLN A 50 -5.31 -8.85 5.19
C GLN A 50 -5.01 -10.17 5.92
N LYS A 51 -5.29 -11.31 5.28
CA LYS A 51 -5.00 -12.63 5.88
C LYS A 51 -3.51 -12.82 6.21
N GLN A 52 -2.60 -12.31 5.37
CA GLN A 52 -1.16 -12.38 5.67
C GLN A 52 -0.76 -11.46 6.83
N ILE A 53 -1.38 -10.28 6.94
CA ILE A 53 -1.17 -9.37 8.07
C ILE A 53 -1.70 -9.99 9.37
N GLU A 54 -2.89 -10.57 9.34
CA GLU A 54 -3.47 -11.29 10.49
C GLU A 54 -2.55 -12.43 10.96
N GLU A 55 -1.99 -13.20 10.03
CA GLU A 55 -1.02 -14.25 10.38
C GLU A 55 0.24 -13.67 11.02
N ALA A 56 0.85 -12.65 10.41
CA ALA A 56 2.05 -12.01 10.96
C ALA A 56 1.81 -11.35 12.33
N ASN A 57 0.62 -10.79 12.55
CA ASN A 57 0.24 -10.17 13.82
C ASN A 57 0.19 -11.16 14.99
N LYS A 58 -0.03 -12.46 14.74
CA LYS A 58 -0.06 -13.50 15.80
C LYS A 58 1.28 -13.60 16.53
N ASP A 59 2.38 -13.37 15.82
CA ASP A 59 3.74 -13.45 16.35
C ASP A 59 4.21 -12.13 16.99
N LEU A 60 3.40 -11.08 16.93
CA LEU A 60 3.76 -9.75 17.42
C LEU A 60 3.04 -9.42 18.75
N PRO A 61 3.72 -8.70 19.66
CA PRO A 61 3.06 -8.14 20.84
C PRO A 61 2.05 -7.07 20.38
N GLU A 62 0.99 -6.89 21.16
CA GLU A 62 -0.14 -6.01 20.82
C GLU A 62 0.28 -4.61 20.32
N PRO A 63 1.24 -3.89 20.95
CA PRO A 63 1.65 -2.56 20.49
C PRO A 63 2.38 -2.55 19.13
N ALA A 64 2.84 -3.71 18.65
CA ALA A 64 3.56 -3.85 17.39
C ALA A 64 2.69 -4.41 16.25
N ARG A 65 1.44 -4.80 16.54
CA ARG A 65 0.52 -5.35 15.53
C ARG A 65 0.04 -4.26 14.60
N ILE A 66 -0.03 -4.58 13.30
CA ILE A 66 -0.64 -3.70 12.31
C ILE A 66 -2.14 -3.63 12.59
N TYR A 67 -2.64 -2.43 12.88
CA TYR A 67 -4.06 -2.16 13.15
C TYR A 67 -4.82 -1.81 11.88
N ARG A 68 -4.24 -1.00 10.99
CA ARG A 68 -4.85 -0.62 9.70
C ARG A 68 -3.86 -0.67 8.56
N PHE A 69 -4.34 -1.00 7.36
CA PHE A 69 -3.50 -1.00 6.17
C PHE A 69 -4.25 -0.56 4.91
N VAL A 70 -3.46 -0.25 3.88
CA VAL A 70 -3.91 0.08 2.53
C VAL A 70 -2.98 -0.56 1.51
N ASN A 71 -3.49 -0.98 0.36
CA ASN A 71 -2.65 -1.40 -0.77
C ASN A 71 -2.33 -0.18 -1.64
N LEU A 72 -1.04 0.10 -1.83
CA LEU A 72 -0.58 1.15 -2.72
C LEU A 72 -0.83 0.74 -4.18
N TYR A 73 -1.26 1.70 -5.00
CA TYR A 73 -1.54 1.53 -6.43
C TYR A 73 -0.30 1.40 -7.31
N LYS A 74 0.90 1.50 -6.71
CA LYS A 74 2.19 1.32 -7.36
C LYS A 74 3.23 0.77 -6.38
N VAL A 75 4.39 0.40 -6.92
CA VAL A 75 5.58 0.09 -6.13
C VAL A 75 6.35 1.38 -5.84
N PHE A 76 7.05 1.41 -4.70
CA PHE A 76 8.00 2.50 -4.40
C PHE A 76 9.16 2.48 -5.39
N ASP A 77 9.54 3.65 -5.89
CA ASP A 77 10.55 3.79 -6.93
C ASP A 77 11.72 4.69 -6.49
N ALA A 78 12.94 4.37 -6.92
CA ALA A 78 14.11 5.20 -6.67
C ALA A 78 14.11 6.47 -7.54
N ASP A 79 13.57 6.39 -8.75
CA ASP A 79 13.50 7.50 -9.69
C ASP A 79 12.41 8.51 -9.28
N ASP A 80 11.36 8.04 -8.60
CA ASP A 80 10.37 8.89 -7.91
C ASP A 80 10.89 9.46 -6.58
N GLU A 81 12.18 9.28 -6.26
CA GLU A 81 12.81 9.69 -5.00
C GLU A 81 12.28 9.00 -3.73
N GLU A 82 11.44 7.98 -3.86
CA GLU A 82 10.82 7.27 -2.73
C GLU A 82 11.78 6.27 -2.10
N LEU A 83 12.68 5.72 -2.92
CA LEU A 83 13.78 4.86 -2.50
C LEU A 83 15.14 5.54 -2.73
N THR A 84 16.12 5.19 -1.93
CA THR A 84 17.54 5.36 -2.30
C THR A 84 17.88 4.40 -3.44
N ARG A 85 19.00 4.63 -4.14
CA ARG A 85 19.54 3.66 -5.11
C ARG A 85 19.87 2.27 -4.55
N THR A 86 20.01 2.16 -3.22
CA THR A 86 20.17 0.87 -2.52
C THR A 86 18.84 0.34 -1.96
N SER A 87 17.71 0.75 -2.54
CA SER A 87 16.34 0.31 -2.19
C SER A 87 15.88 0.59 -0.75
N LYS A 88 16.55 1.47 -0.01
CA LYS A 88 16.07 1.95 1.30
C LYS A 88 14.99 3.01 1.12
N LEU A 89 13.90 2.89 1.86
CA LEU A 89 12.79 3.86 1.85
C LEU A 89 13.22 5.23 2.40
N ARG A 90 13.00 6.29 1.64
CA ARG A 90 13.21 7.69 2.07
C ARG A 90 11.99 8.18 2.85
N ARG A 91 11.82 7.66 4.06
CA ARG A 91 10.63 7.85 4.92
C ARG A 91 10.10 9.28 4.96
N GLY A 92 10.95 10.28 5.24
CA GLY A 92 10.50 11.68 5.30
C GLY A 92 9.97 12.24 3.98
N PHE A 93 10.50 11.79 2.84
CA PHE A 93 9.99 12.17 1.52
C PHE A 93 8.66 11.48 1.23
N VAL A 94 8.60 10.17 1.46
CA VAL A 94 7.41 9.33 1.27
C VAL A 94 6.26 9.80 2.16
N GLU A 95 6.52 10.14 3.42
CA GLU A 95 5.53 10.67 4.36
C GLU A 95 4.94 12.01 3.90
N LYS A 96 5.77 12.90 3.35
CA LYS A 96 5.29 14.15 2.77
C LYS A 96 4.48 13.92 1.49
N ARG A 97 4.94 13.02 0.61
CA ARG A 97 4.31 12.72 -0.69
C ARG A 97 2.95 12.03 -0.53
N TYR A 98 2.84 11.13 0.44
CA TYR A 98 1.65 10.33 0.70
C TYR A 98 0.91 10.77 1.96
N LYS A 99 0.98 12.05 2.30
CA LYS A 99 0.39 12.59 3.52
C LYS A 99 -1.09 12.23 3.65
N ASP A 100 -1.85 12.32 2.56
CA ASP A 100 -3.28 12.01 2.55
C ASP A 100 -3.56 10.55 2.91
N ILE A 101 -2.70 9.62 2.47
CA ILE A 101 -2.78 8.21 2.84
C ILE A 101 -2.47 8.04 4.34
N VAL A 102 -1.41 8.70 4.84
CA VAL A 102 -1.04 8.64 6.26
C VAL A 102 -2.17 9.18 7.13
N ASP A 103 -2.70 10.36 6.80
CA ASP A 103 -3.79 10.97 7.55
C ASP A 103 -5.02 10.06 7.55
N ALA A 104 -5.42 9.53 6.39
CA ALA A 104 -6.59 8.66 6.27
C ALA A 104 -6.44 7.36 7.07
N LEU A 105 -5.22 6.80 7.17
CA LEU A 105 -4.96 5.64 8.03
C LEU A 105 -5.24 5.91 9.52
N TYR A 106 -5.14 7.17 9.96
CA TYR A 106 -5.38 7.60 11.34
C TYR A 106 -6.73 8.33 11.56
N LEU A 107 -7.53 8.50 10.51
CA LEU A 107 -8.88 9.06 10.56
C LEU A 107 -9.94 7.96 10.42
N ASP A 108 -11.18 8.24 10.81
CA ASP A 108 -12.32 7.33 10.65
C ASP A 108 -12.84 7.31 9.20
N SER A 109 -11.95 6.95 8.26
CA SER A 109 -12.23 6.84 6.83
C SER A 109 -11.73 5.50 6.32
N ASP A 110 -12.57 4.80 5.54
CA ASP A 110 -12.24 3.52 4.93
C ASP A 110 -11.75 3.67 3.48
N THR A 111 -11.56 4.91 3.01
CA THR A 111 -11.09 5.19 1.66
C THR A 111 -10.27 6.46 1.63
N VAL A 112 -9.24 6.50 0.77
CA VAL A 112 -8.50 7.70 0.42
C VAL A 112 -8.48 7.87 -1.09
N TYR A 113 -8.91 9.03 -1.56
CA TYR A 113 -8.84 9.39 -2.97
C TYR A 113 -7.44 9.92 -3.29
N MET A 114 -6.80 9.32 -4.29
CA MET A 114 -5.52 9.77 -4.81
C MET A 114 -5.68 10.36 -6.20
N ASP A 115 -5.14 11.55 -6.39
CA ASP A 115 -4.99 12.21 -7.69
C ASP A 115 -3.54 12.66 -7.82
N THR A 116 -2.72 11.85 -8.48
CA THR A 116 -1.29 12.13 -8.65
C THR A 116 -0.88 12.01 -10.10
N THR A 117 0.23 12.66 -10.46
CA THR A 117 0.89 12.45 -11.74
C THR A 117 2.14 11.61 -11.52
N ILE A 118 2.23 10.47 -12.20
CA ILE A 118 3.46 9.70 -12.33
C ILE A 118 4.17 10.16 -13.60
N THR A 119 5.46 10.45 -13.49
CA THR A 119 6.32 10.73 -14.64
C THR A 119 7.14 9.48 -14.91
N TYR A 120 6.96 8.87 -16.08
CA TYR A 120 7.74 7.73 -16.53
C TYR A 120 9.14 8.16 -16.99
N GLU A 121 10.06 7.21 -17.07
CA GLU A 121 11.46 7.42 -17.48
C GLU A 121 11.61 8.12 -18.85
N ASP A 122 10.65 7.96 -19.75
CA ASP A 122 10.64 8.60 -21.07
C ASP A 122 9.97 9.99 -21.09
N GLY A 123 9.67 10.54 -19.91
CA GLY A 123 9.03 11.83 -19.72
C GLY A 123 7.51 11.83 -19.90
N ARG A 124 6.89 10.67 -20.15
CA ARG A 124 5.42 10.58 -20.19
C ARG A 124 4.86 10.81 -18.80
N GLU A 125 3.90 11.72 -18.71
CA GLU A 125 3.11 11.91 -17.50
C GLU A 125 1.81 11.13 -17.59
N GLN A 126 1.53 10.30 -16.58
CA GLN A 126 0.24 9.66 -16.41
C GLN A 126 -0.39 10.10 -15.10
N ARG A 127 -1.54 10.75 -15.22
CA ARG A 127 -2.39 11.06 -14.08
C ARG A 127 -3.10 9.80 -13.60
N ILE A 128 -2.86 9.43 -12.35
CA ILE A 128 -3.55 8.34 -11.66
C ILE A 128 -4.60 8.96 -10.77
N LYS A 129 -5.84 8.56 -11.02
CA LYS A 129 -6.99 8.83 -10.16
C LYS A 129 -7.50 7.50 -9.62
N THR A 130 -7.39 7.29 -8.33
CA THR A 130 -7.84 6.03 -7.73
C THR A 130 -8.28 6.23 -6.30
N ASP A 131 -9.34 5.51 -5.93
CA ASP A 131 -9.68 5.29 -4.55
C ASP A 131 -8.85 4.12 -4.02
N LEU A 132 -8.26 4.29 -2.84
CA LEU A 132 -7.59 3.23 -2.12
C LEU A 132 -8.42 2.86 -0.90
N GLY A 133 -8.78 1.59 -0.78
CA GLY A 133 -9.48 1.07 0.39
C GLY A 133 -8.55 1.00 1.59
N ILE A 134 -9.04 1.42 2.75
CA ILE A 134 -8.36 1.25 4.03
C ILE A 134 -9.09 0.14 4.79
N ARG A 135 -8.32 -0.79 5.35
CA ARG A 135 -8.87 -1.91 6.12
C ARG A 135 -8.34 -1.91 7.53
N THR A 136 -9.24 -2.08 8.47
CA THR A 136 -8.94 -2.38 9.86
C THR A 136 -8.78 -3.88 10.05
N ILE A 137 -7.69 -4.27 10.68
CA ILE A 137 -7.39 -5.67 10.98
C ILE A 137 -8.22 -6.10 12.20
N PRO A 138 -9.02 -7.17 12.10
CA PRO A 138 -9.71 -7.75 13.25
C PRO A 138 -8.69 -8.18 14.32
N VAL A 139 -9.03 -7.92 15.59
CA VAL A 139 -8.19 -8.24 16.76
C VAL A 139 -8.27 -9.71 17.14
#